data_AF-A0A660ZYS5-F1
#
_entry.id   AF-A0A660ZYS5-F1
#
_cell.length_a   1.000
_cell.length_b   1.000
_cell.length_c   1.000
_cell.angle_alpha   90.00
_cell.angle_beta   90.00
_cell.angle_gamma   90.00
#
_symmetry.space_group_name_H-M   'P 1'
#
loop_
_entity.id
_entity.type
_entity.pdbx_description
1 polymer ?
#
loop_
_entity_poly.entity_id
_entity_poly.type
_entity_poly.pdbx_seq_one_letter_code
_entity_poly.pdbx_strand_id
1 'polypeptide(L)'
;MEPRRAGRPADYTGLDQATVRSLEFLGLSAYEIKVYLAILGTPRVRVPDIARLANVPQPKVYSTIKRLIGRGLIQNELGPVNRYSVIDPQHGFNSLLQDVGHREGTARAVVGALSRDFITSADRASAGEGRVKLFQSRPAATRSFRDRMARVKTDLAIVVQWPLILNDYTVDVRRITSDGGRVRMLCELPGDLDLEQSDFIGRMRKMGAEIRRVDHAPMRLALFDDEAVALPMIDPAPHEGDGFMMLEVRNPGMTEGFQALFDRLWDEGEKI
;
A
#
# COMPACT_ATOMS: atom_id res chain seq x y z
N MET A 1 23.51 5.03 13.13
CA MET A 1 23.60 6.22 12.25
C MET A 1 22.52 7.19 12.69
N GLU A 2 22.90 8.35 13.24
CA GLU A 2 21.92 9.37 13.63
C GLU A 2 21.19 9.94 12.40
N PRO A 3 19.88 10.22 12.50
CA PRO A 3 19.17 10.93 11.45
C PRO A 3 19.72 12.35 11.34
N ARG A 4 20.15 12.74 10.15
CA ARG A 4 20.58 14.12 9.85
C ARG A 4 19.44 15.06 10.22
N ARG A 5 19.70 15.99 11.15
CA ARG A 5 18.76 17.08 11.54
C ARG A 5 18.15 17.69 10.28
N ALA A 6 16.82 17.72 10.21
CA ALA A 6 16.08 18.37 9.14
C ALA A 6 16.37 19.88 9.19
N GLY A 7 17.31 20.33 8.35
CA GLY A 7 17.44 21.75 8.02
C GLY A 7 16.16 22.23 7.32
N ARG A 8 15.94 23.54 7.34
CA ARG A 8 14.85 24.22 6.61
C ARG A 8 14.63 23.56 5.23
N PRO A 9 13.39 23.24 4.83
CA PRO A 9 13.12 22.59 3.55
C PRO A 9 13.79 23.39 2.44
N ALA A 10 14.56 22.70 1.60
CA ALA A 10 15.29 23.37 0.55
C ALA A 10 14.31 23.91 -0.49
N ASP A 11 14.52 25.16 -0.89
CA ASP A 11 13.71 25.79 -1.92
C ASP A 11 14.00 25.15 -3.29
N TYR A 12 13.05 24.37 -3.81
CA TYR A 12 13.14 23.72 -5.12
C TYR A 12 12.31 24.46 -6.19
N THR A 13 12.02 25.75 -6.00
CA THR A 13 11.23 26.54 -6.94
C THR A 13 11.84 26.47 -8.35
N GLY A 14 11.02 26.09 -9.33
CA GLY A 14 11.43 25.93 -10.74
C GLY A 14 11.99 24.56 -11.12
N LEU A 15 12.04 23.59 -10.21
CA LEU A 15 12.46 22.21 -10.50
C LEU A 15 11.28 21.23 -10.51
N ASP A 16 11.39 20.17 -11.32
CA ASP A 16 10.42 19.07 -11.31
C ASP A 16 10.48 18.30 -9.98
N GLN A 17 9.34 18.27 -9.28
CA GLN A 17 9.21 17.68 -7.95
C GLN A 17 9.39 16.16 -7.96
N ALA A 18 8.99 15.49 -9.05
CA ALA A 18 9.18 14.04 -9.17
C ALA A 18 10.68 13.70 -9.24
N THR A 19 11.42 14.40 -10.11
CA THR A 19 12.87 14.27 -10.24
C THR A 19 13.60 14.53 -8.91
N VAL A 20 13.24 15.61 -8.20
CA VAL A 20 13.85 15.94 -6.90
C VAL A 20 13.65 14.81 -5.90
N ARG A 21 12.42 14.31 -5.74
CA ARG A 21 12.11 13.20 -4.82
C ARG A 21 12.89 11.94 -5.18
N SER A 22 13.02 11.62 -6.47
CA SER A 22 13.82 10.47 -6.93
C SER A 22 15.30 10.63 -6.60
N LEU A 23 15.88 11.81 -6.81
CA LEU A 23 17.29 12.06 -6.47
C LEU A 23 17.55 12.09 -4.96
N GLU A 24 16.59 12.59 -4.17
CA GLU A 24 16.64 12.50 -2.70
C GLU A 24 16.57 11.04 -2.23
N PHE A 25 15.71 10.23 -2.85
CA PHE A 25 15.62 8.79 -2.60
C PHE A 25 16.93 8.06 -2.93
N LEU A 26 17.63 8.47 -3.99
CA LEU A 26 18.99 8.00 -4.33
C LEU A 26 20.09 8.55 -3.38
N GLY A 27 19.71 9.33 -2.36
CA GLY A 27 20.62 9.77 -1.30
C GLY A 27 21.41 11.04 -1.61
N LEU A 28 20.97 11.85 -2.58
CA LEU A 28 21.51 13.19 -2.79
C LEU A 28 20.86 14.18 -1.81
N SER A 29 21.67 15.10 -1.29
CA SER A 29 21.18 16.24 -0.52
C SER A 29 20.64 17.34 -1.44
N ALA A 30 19.80 18.22 -0.90
CA ALA A 30 19.27 19.36 -1.63
C ALA A 30 20.32 20.19 -2.39
N TYR A 31 21.47 20.43 -1.76
CA TYR A 31 22.56 21.16 -2.40
C TYR A 31 23.19 20.37 -3.56
N GLU A 32 23.33 19.04 -3.40
CA GLU A 32 23.85 18.16 -4.46
C GLU A 32 22.91 18.12 -5.65
N ILE A 33 21.59 18.05 -5.41
CA ILE A 33 20.56 18.08 -6.46
C ILE A 33 20.62 19.39 -7.26
N LYS A 34 20.59 20.53 -6.56
CA LYS A 34 20.64 21.85 -7.21
C LYS A 34 21.91 22.05 -8.05
N VAL A 35 23.07 21.68 -7.50
CA VAL A 35 24.35 21.81 -8.20
C VAL A 35 24.43 20.84 -9.38
N TYR A 36 23.98 19.59 -9.21
CA TYR A 36 23.96 18.60 -10.29
C TYR A 36 23.08 19.05 -11.46
N LEU A 37 21.84 19.50 -11.18
CA LEU A 37 20.91 19.96 -12.21
C LEU A 37 21.39 21.25 -12.90
N ALA A 38 22.05 22.16 -12.17
CA ALA A 38 22.67 23.34 -12.77
C ALA A 38 23.79 23.00 -13.74
N ILE A 39 24.60 21.97 -13.45
CA ILE A 39 25.67 21.48 -14.35
C ILE A 39 25.08 20.66 -15.51
N LEU A 40 23.97 19.94 -15.28
CA LEU A 40 23.28 19.17 -16.32
C LEU A 40 22.72 20.09 -17.41
N GLY A 41 22.12 21.22 -17.01
CA GLY A 41 21.52 22.19 -17.94
C GLY A 41 22.52 23.02 -18.74
N THR A 42 23.82 22.98 -18.42
CA THR A 42 24.85 23.72 -19.15
C THR A 42 26.15 22.92 -19.14
N PRO A 43 26.68 22.44 -20.28
CA PRO A 43 27.96 21.73 -20.26
C PRO A 43 29.13 22.68 -19.97
N ARG A 44 30.16 22.18 -19.27
CA ARG A 44 31.45 22.86 -19.03
C ARG A 44 31.35 24.19 -18.24
N VAL A 45 30.61 24.17 -17.14
CA VAL A 45 30.32 25.34 -16.28
C VAL A 45 31.45 25.62 -15.29
N ARG A 46 31.67 26.89 -14.96
CA ARG A 46 32.59 27.31 -13.89
C ARG A 46 31.86 27.46 -12.57
N VAL A 47 32.59 27.40 -11.45
CA VAL A 47 32.01 27.48 -10.10
C VAL A 47 31.15 28.73 -9.84
N PRO A 48 31.55 29.97 -10.23
CA PRO A 48 30.70 31.14 -10.02
C PRO A 48 29.37 31.05 -10.77
N ASP A 49 29.40 30.48 -11.98
CA ASP A 49 28.22 30.30 -12.81
C ASP A 49 27.29 29.22 -12.21
N ILE A 50 27.86 28.12 -11.69
CA ILE A 50 27.13 27.08 -10.95
C ILE A 50 26.45 27.66 -9.70
N ALA A 51 27.16 28.50 -8.92
CA ALA A 51 26.61 29.12 -7.71
C ALA A 51 25.37 29.97 -8.01
N ARG A 52 25.42 30.75 -9.09
CA ARG A 52 24.30 31.57 -9.57
C ARG A 52 23.14 30.72 -10.06
N LEU A 53 23.41 29.74 -10.93
CA LEU A 53 22.37 28.87 -11.53
C LEU A 53 21.68 27.99 -10.48
N ALA A 54 22.46 27.43 -9.54
CA ALA A 54 21.93 26.58 -8.48
C ALA A 54 21.28 27.38 -7.33
N ASN A 55 21.46 28.71 -7.30
CA ASN A 55 21.15 29.56 -6.15
C ASN A 55 21.74 29.01 -4.84
N VAL A 56 23.04 28.69 -4.87
CA VAL A 56 23.79 28.11 -3.74
C VAL A 56 25.04 28.96 -3.49
N PRO A 57 25.36 29.33 -2.23
CA PRO A 57 26.57 30.09 -1.91
C PRO A 57 27.83 29.41 -2.46
N GLN A 58 28.69 30.20 -3.11
CA GLN A 58 29.90 29.69 -3.78
C GLN A 58 30.80 28.80 -2.89
N PRO A 59 31.05 29.10 -1.60
CA PRO A 59 31.81 28.21 -0.73
C PRO A 59 31.17 26.82 -0.58
N LYS A 60 29.82 26.76 -0.58
CA LYS A 60 29.09 25.50 -0.48
C LYS A 60 29.18 24.71 -1.78
N VAL A 61 29.20 25.37 -2.94
CA VAL A 61 29.36 24.73 -4.26
C VAL A 61 30.64 23.91 -4.33
N TYR A 62 31.79 24.44 -3.88
CA TYR A 62 33.05 23.67 -3.88
C TYR A 62 32.94 22.35 -3.08
N SER A 63 32.35 22.41 -1.88
CA SER A 63 32.16 21.22 -1.05
C SER A 63 31.18 20.20 -1.66
N THR A 64 30.21 20.69 -2.45
CA THR A 64 29.22 19.86 -3.13
C THR A 64 29.80 19.22 -4.39
N ILE A 65 30.56 19.97 -5.19
CA ILE A 65 31.29 19.45 -6.36
C ILE A 65 32.21 18.31 -5.95
N LYS A 66 32.98 18.47 -4.87
CA LYS A 66 33.86 17.40 -4.37
C LYS A 66 33.08 16.10 -4.07
N ARG A 67 31.89 16.21 -3.50
CA ARG A 67 31.02 15.07 -3.18
C ARG A 67 30.41 14.45 -4.43
N LEU A 68 29.96 15.26 -5.38
CA LEU A 68 29.41 14.78 -6.65
C LEU A 68 30.47 14.08 -7.52
N ILE A 69 31.71 14.60 -7.55
CA ILE A 69 32.85 13.92 -8.18
C ILE A 69 33.15 12.60 -7.48
N GLY A 70 33.22 12.60 -6.14
CA GLY A 70 33.46 11.38 -5.36
C GLY A 70 32.37 10.31 -5.55
N ARG A 71 31.17 10.70 -5.98
CA ARG A 71 30.06 9.79 -6.34
C ARG A 71 30.02 9.44 -7.83
N GLY A 72 30.93 9.94 -8.65
CA GLY A 72 30.94 9.69 -10.10
C GLY A 72 29.78 10.33 -10.87
N LEU A 73 29.16 11.38 -10.31
CA LEU A 73 28.01 12.06 -10.94
C LEU A 73 28.44 13.22 -11.85
N ILE A 74 29.57 13.85 -11.54
CA ILE A 74 30.15 14.93 -12.35
C ILE A 74 31.65 14.71 -12.52
N GLN A 75 32.22 15.33 -13.53
CA GLN A 75 33.66 15.34 -13.80
C GLN A 75 34.23 16.76 -13.86
N ASN A 76 35.54 16.87 -13.70
CA ASN A 76 36.29 18.12 -13.76
C ASN A 76 37.24 18.10 -14.97
N GLU A 77 37.13 19.11 -15.83
CA GLU A 77 38.04 19.39 -16.93
C GLU A 77 39.06 20.44 -16.45
N LEU A 78 40.31 20.01 -16.24
CA LEU A 78 41.39 20.87 -15.78
C LEU A 78 41.87 21.80 -16.91
N GLY A 79 42.06 23.07 -16.57
CA GLY A 79 42.57 24.10 -17.49
C GLY A 79 42.92 25.38 -16.74
N PRO A 80 43.16 26.51 -17.44
CA PRO A 80 43.42 27.80 -16.79
C PRO A 80 42.30 28.22 -15.82
N VAL A 81 41.07 27.80 -16.12
CA VAL A 81 39.93 27.84 -15.19
C VAL A 81 39.21 26.50 -15.28
N ASN A 82 39.07 25.81 -14.15
CA ASN A 82 38.40 24.51 -14.08
C ASN A 82 36.94 24.59 -14.54
N ARG A 83 36.51 23.57 -15.28
CA ARG A 83 35.14 23.44 -15.79
C ARG A 83 34.55 22.10 -15.37
N TYR A 84 33.25 22.08 -15.13
CA TYR A 84 32.55 20.90 -14.65
C TYR A 84 31.44 20.50 -15.62
N SER A 85 31.27 19.20 -15.81
CA SER A 85 30.24 18.58 -16.64
C SER A 85 29.67 17.36 -15.93
N VAL A 86 28.42 17.01 -16.23
CA VAL A 86 27.83 15.77 -15.73
C VAL A 86 28.47 14.58 -16.43
N ILE A 87 28.64 13.49 -15.68
CA ILE A 87 28.83 12.17 -16.29
C ILE A 87 27.45 11.69 -16.76
N ASP A 88 27.40 10.87 -17.81
CA ASP A 88 26.17 10.26 -18.31
C ASP A 88 25.34 9.71 -17.13
N PRO A 89 24.11 10.20 -16.89
CA PRO A 89 23.29 9.79 -15.76
C PRO A 89 23.08 8.27 -15.67
N GLN A 90 22.99 7.57 -16.81
CA GLN A 90 22.85 6.11 -16.83
C GLN A 90 24.05 5.41 -16.19
N HIS A 91 25.25 5.94 -16.43
CA HIS A 91 26.48 5.43 -15.85
C HIS A 91 26.70 5.95 -14.42
N GLY A 92 26.56 7.26 -14.21
CA GLY A 92 26.86 7.92 -12.94
C GLY A 92 25.97 7.47 -11.78
N PHE A 93 24.69 7.16 -12.04
CA PHE A 93 23.75 6.71 -11.01
C PHE A 93 23.71 5.19 -10.82
N ASN A 94 24.39 4.40 -11.65
CA ASN A 94 24.29 2.93 -11.61
C ASN A 94 24.64 2.35 -10.23
N SER A 95 25.71 2.84 -9.59
CA SER A 95 26.11 2.39 -8.25
C SER A 95 25.05 2.72 -7.18
N LEU A 96 24.48 3.93 -7.21
CA LEU A 96 23.42 4.34 -6.29
C LEU A 96 22.15 3.51 -6.47
N LEU A 97 21.80 3.18 -7.71
CA LEU A 97 20.66 2.30 -8.02
C LEU A 97 20.89 0.87 -7.52
N GLN A 98 22.10 0.33 -7.70
CA GLN A 98 22.49 -0.99 -7.18
C GLN A 98 22.44 -1.03 -5.64
N ASP A 99 22.94 0.00 -4.97
CA ASP A 99 22.90 0.10 -3.51
C ASP A 99 21.48 0.09 -2.96
N VAL A 100 20.55 0.81 -3.61
CA VAL A 100 19.13 0.77 -3.26
C VAL A 100 18.56 -0.63 -3.44
N GLY A 101 18.83 -1.28 -4.58
CA GLY A 101 18.38 -2.65 -4.85
C GLY A 101 18.91 -3.66 -3.83
N HIS A 102 20.18 -3.55 -3.43
CA HIS A 102 20.76 -4.39 -2.38
C HIS A 102 20.08 -4.17 -1.03
N ARG A 103 19.86 -2.92 -0.63
CA ARG A 103 19.18 -2.59 0.62
C ARG A 103 17.75 -3.11 0.65
N GLU A 104 17.02 -2.99 -0.46
CA GLU A 104 15.68 -3.57 -0.62
C GLU A 104 15.73 -5.10 -0.49
N GLY A 105 16.65 -5.76 -1.18
CA GLY A 105 16.84 -7.20 -1.12
C GLY A 105 17.13 -7.71 0.29
N THR A 106 18.04 -7.06 1.02
CA THR A 106 18.33 -7.39 2.42
C THR A 106 17.11 -7.21 3.31
N ALA A 107 16.38 -6.09 3.17
CA ALA A 107 15.17 -5.85 3.95
C ALA A 107 14.10 -6.92 3.69
N ARG A 108 13.87 -7.30 2.42
CA ARG A 108 12.96 -8.37 2.04
C ARG A 108 13.36 -9.72 2.67
N ALA A 109 14.64 -10.05 2.65
CA ALA A 109 15.14 -11.29 3.26
C ALA A 109 14.87 -11.34 4.78
N VAL A 110 15.09 -10.23 5.48
CA VAL A 110 14.81 -10.11 6.93
C VAL A 110 13.31 -10.26 7.20
N VAL A 111 12.44 -9.56 6.47
CA VAL A 111 10.98 -9.69 6.60
C VAL A 111 10.52 -11.13 6.32
N GLY A 112 11.11 -11.79 5.32
CA GLY A 112 10.83 -13.19 5.02
C GLY A 112 11.23 -14.15 6.16
N ALA A 113 12.34 -13.88 6.85
CA ALA A 113 12.74 -14.64 8.04
C ALA A 113 11.76 -14.45 9.20
N LEU A 114 11.42 -13.20 9.53
CA LEU A 114 10.44 -12.87 10.57
C LEU A 114 9.07 -13.54 10.31
N SER A 115 8.65 -13.62 9.05
CA SER A 115 7.41 -14.31 8.69
C SER A 115 7.43 -15.80 8.98
N ARG A 116 8.57 -16.48 8.81
CA ARG A 116 8.70 -17.92 9.13
C ARG A 116 8.70 -18.17 10.63
N ASP A 117 9.39 -17.30 11.39
CA ASP A 117 9.41 -17.36 12.85
C ASP A 117 8.01 -17.12 13.43
N PHE A 118 7.25 -16.21 12.82
CA PHE A 118 5.85 -15.97 13.17
C PHE A 118 4.96 -17.19 12.92
N ILE A 119 5.07 -17.85 11.75
CA ILE A 119 4.27 -19.06 11.47
C ILE A 119 4.58 -20.17 12.49
N THR A 120 5.87 -20.40 12.76
CA THR A 120 6.32 -21.41 13.73
C THR A 120 5.83 -21.14 15.16
N SER A 121 5.68 -19.87 15.53
CA SER A 121 5.15 -19.48 16.85
C SER A 121 3.62 -19.49 16.90
N ALA A 122 2.93 -19.12 15.82
CA ALA A 122 1.47 -19.16 15.69
C ALA A 122 0.92 -20.61 15.73
N ASP A 123 1.64 -21.58 15.15
CA ASP A 123 1.27 -23.00 15.22
C ASP A 123 1.32 -23.52 16.67
N ARG A 124 2.22 -23.00 17.51
CA ARG A 124 2.31 -23.34 18.95
C ARG A 124 1.23 -22.65 19.79
N ALA A 125 0.75 -21.48 19.37
CA ALA A 125 -0.28 -20.70 20.07
C ALA A 125 -1.72 -21.09 19.69
N SER A 126 -1.91 -21.83 18.60
CA SER A 126 -3.25 -22.29 18.14
C SER A 126 -4.00 -23.18 19.14
N ALA A 127 -3.35 -23.63 20.22
CA ALA A 127 -3.99 -24.38 21.29
C ALA A 127 -4.87 -23.53 22.24
N GLY A 128 -4.87 -22.19 22.12
CA GLY A 128 -5.65 -21.34 23.04
C GLY A 128 -6.02 -19.93 22.58
N GLU A 129 -5.90 -19.60 21.30
CA GLU A 129 -6.06 -18.20 20.84
C GLU A 129 -7.51 -17.68 20.86
N GLY A 130 -7.64 -16.43 21.33
CA GLY A 130 -8.88 -15.75 21.67
C GLY A 130 -9.96 -15.75 20.60
N ARG A 131 -11.21 -15.90 21.08
CA ARG A 131 -12.46 -15.97 20.29
C ARG A 131 -12.81 -14.68 19.56
N VAL A 132 -12.09 -13.58 19.79
CA VAL A 132 -12.36 -12.25 19.20
C VAL A 132 -11.03 -11.53 18.94
N LYS A 133 -10.85 -10.99 17.72
CA LYS A 133 -9.68 -10.19 17.30
C LYS A 133 -10.15 -8.85 16.74
N LEU A 134 -9.51 -7.75 17.17
CA LEU A 134 -9.77 -6.40 16.65
C LEU A 134 -8.60 -5.98 15.74
N PHE A 135 -8.92 -5.55 14.52
CA PHE A 135 -7.96 -4.98 13.57
C PHE A 135 -8.26 -3.50 13.37
N GLN A 136 -7.29 -2.63 13.66
CA GLN A 136 -7.43 -1.17 13.54
C GLN A 136 -6.73 -0.60 12.29
N SER A 137 -6.29 -1.46 11.37
CA SER A 137 -5.68 -1.02 10.12
C SER A 137 -6.21 -1.83 8.94
N ARG A 138 -6.44 -1.15 7.80
CA ARG A 138 -6.87 -1.80 6.56
C ARG A 138 -5.95 -2.93 6.11
N PRO A 139 -4.60 -2.81 6.15
CA PRO A 139 -3.74 -3.90 5.70
C PRO A 139 -3.87 -5.16 6.57
N ALA A 140 -3.95 -5.00 7.89
CA ALA A 140 -4.09 -6.14 8.80
C ALA A 140 -5.45 -6.82 8.67
N ALA A 141 -6.53 -6.03 8.59
CA ALA A 141 -7.88 -6.53 8.38
C ALA A 141 -8.03 -7.21 7.01
N THR A 142 -7.50 -6.60 5.94
CA THR A 142 -7.49 -7.19 4.59
C THR A 142 -6.77 -8.53 4.57
N ARG A 143 -5.63 -8.64 5.28
CA ARG A 143 -4.89 -9.89 5.40
C ARG A 143 -5.70 -10.97 6.13
N SER A 144 -6.31 -10.63 7.27
CA SER A 144 -7.15 -11.57 8.03
C SER A 144 -8.38 -12.01 7.23
N PHE A 145 -9.09 -11.08 6.59
CA PHE A 145 -10.24 -11.38 5.75
C PHE A 145 -9.86 -12.32 4.59
N ARG A 146 -8.73 -12.07 3.91
CA ARG A 146 -8.23 -12.97 2.85
C ARG A 146 -7.85 -14.36 3.37
N ASP A 147 -7.19 -14.46 4.53
CA ASP A 147 -6.89 -15.76 5.15
C ASP A 147 -8.17 -16.53 5.48
N ARG A 148 -9.22 -15.83 5.91
CA ARG A 148 -10.55 -16.43 6.16
C ARG A 148 -11.21 -16.90 4.86
N MET A 149 -11.26 -16.07 3.84
CA MET A 149 -11.78 -16.44 2.51
C MET A 149 -11.08 -17.66 1.92
N ALA A 150 -9.75 -17.74 2.06
CA ALA A 150 -8.96 -18.86 1.56
C ALA A 150 -9.27 -20.19 2.27
N ARG A 151 -9.83 -20.15 3.48
CA ARG A 151 -10.16 -21.33 4.29
C ARG A 151 -11.60 -21.81 4.13
N VAL A 152 -12.48 -21.01 3.52
CA VAL A 152 -13.90 -21.36 3.31
C VAL A 152 -14.02 -22.66 2.52
N LYS A 153 -14.87 -23.56 3.02
CA LYS A 153 -15.14 -24.87 2.41
C LYS A 153 -16.56 -24.99 1.86
N THR A 154 -17.57 -24.42 2.52
CA THR A 154 -18.97 -24.74 2.23
C THR A 154 -19.86 -23.52 2.00
N ASP A 155 -19.79 -22.49 2.83
CA ASP A 155 -20.68 -21.32 2.72
C ASP A 155 -19.92 -20.02 2.98
N LEU A 156 -20.10 -19.05 2.09
CA LEU A 156 -19.65 -17.68 2.24
C LEU A 156 -20.85 -16.76 2.09
N ALA A 157 -21.19 -16.04 3.16
CA ALA A 157 -22.24 -15.02 3.14
C ALA A 157 -21.63 -13.64 3.42
N ILE A 158 -21.88 -12.66 2.56
CA ILE A 158 -21.30 -11.31 2.67
C ILE A 158 -22.38 -10.25 2.47
N VAL A 159 -22.46 -9.28 3.38
CA VAL A 159 -23.15 -8.01 3.17
C VAL A 159 -22.17 -7.03 2.53
N VAL A 160 -22.46 -6.62 1.31
CA VAL A 160 -21.62 -5.74 0.49
C VAL A 160 -22.16 -4.32 0.58
N GLN A 161 -21.34 -3.42 1.11
CA GLN A 161 -21.60 -1.98 1.18
C GLN A 161 -20.46 -1.22 0.50
N TRP A 162 -20.80 -0.14 -0.21
CA TRP A 162 -19.84 0.78 -0.79
C TRP A 162 -19.45 1.90 0.19
N PRO A 163 -18.19 2.36 0.21
CA PRO A 163 -17.05 1.84 -0.57
C PRO A 163 -16.62 0.45 -0.10
N LEU A 164 -16.21 -0.41 -1.04
CA LEU A 164 -15.85 -1.81 -0.77
C LEU A 164 -14.68 -1.93 0.21
N ILE A 165 -14.70 -2.99 1.03
CA ILE A 165 -13.60 -3.34 1.94
C ILE A 165 -12.47 -4.03 1.16
N LEU A 166 -12.82 -4.96 0.29
CA LEU A 166 -11.92 -5.62 -0.64
C LEU A 166 -12.42 -5.39 -2.06
N ASN A 167 -11.49 -5.07 -2.96
CA ASN A 167 -11.83 -4.81 -4.35
C ASN A 167 -11.84 -6.08 -5.21
N ASP A 168 -11.31 -7.19 -4.70
CA ASP A 168 -11.19 -8.43 -5.46
C ASP A 168 -11.55 -9.65 -4.61
N TYR A 169 -12.72 -10.21 -4.92
CA TYR A 169 -13.21 -11.48 -4.38
C TYR A 169 -13.17 -12.59 -5.45
N THR A 170 -12.77 -12.28 -6.69
CA THR A 170 -13.07 -13.11 -7.87
C THR A 170 -12.45 -14.50 -7.78
N VAL A 171 -11.21 -14.60 -7.30
CA VAL A 171 -10.46 -15.85 -7.19
C VAL A 171 -11.12 -16.78 -6.17
N ASP A 172 -11.41 -16.27 -4.97
CA ASP A 172 -11.99 -17.06 -3.88
C ASP A 172 -13.43 -17.45 -4.17
N VAL A 173 -14.24 -16.54 -4.71
CA VAL A 173 -15.64 -16.83 -5.08
C VAL A 173 -15.68 -17.95 -6.11
N ARG A 174 -14.87 -17.85 -7.18
CA ARG A 174 -14.79 -18.89 -8.20
C ARG A 174 -14.35 -20.23 -7.61
N ARG A 175 -13.36 -20.22 -6.71
CA ARG A 175 -12.88 -21.44 -6.04
C ARG A 175 -14.00 -22.10 -5.26
N ILE A 176 -14.63 -21.35 -4.34
CA ILE A 176 -15.70 -21.87 -3.46
C ILE A 176 -16.85 -22.45 -4.30
N THR A 177 -17.31 -21.73 -5.32
CA THR A 177 -18.42 -22.20 -6.17
C THR A 177 -18.04 -23.41 -7.04
N SER A 178 -16.80 -23.47 -7.54
CA SER A 178 -16.31 -24.63 -8.31
C SER A 178 -16.14 -25.88 -7.45
N ASP A 179 -15.82 -25.71 -6.17
CA ASP A 179 -15.72 -26.79 -5.18
C ASP A 179 -17.12 -27.25 -4.68
N GLY A 180 -18.21 -26.67 -5.20
CA GLY A 180 -19.59 -26.98 -4.80
C GLY A 180 -20.09 -26.23 -3.57
N GLY A 181 -19.30 -25.30 -3.04
CA GLY A 181 -19.70 -24.38 -1.98
C GLY A 181 -20.64 -23.29 -2.49
N ARG A 182 -21.31 -22.61 -1.55
CA ARG A 182 -22.28 -21.56 -1.82
C ARG A 182 -21.70 -20.20 -1.47
N VAL A 183 -21.90 -19.22 -2.35
CA VAL A 183 -21.53 -17.83 -2.11
C VAL A 183 -22.77 -16.95 -2.25
N ARG A 184 -23.16 -16.28 -1.17
CA ARG A 184 -24.30 -15.36 -1.09
C ARG A 184 -23.81 -13.95 -0.82
N MET A 185 -24.12 -13.01 -1.71
CA MET A 185 -23.77 -11.60 -1.57
C MET A 185 -25.02 -10.74 -1.50
N LEU A 186 -25.26 -10.13 -0.34
CA LEU A 186 -26.34 -9.18 -0.13
C LEU A 186 -25.81 -7.76 -0.33
N CYS A 187 -26.18 -7.11 -1.42
CA CYS A 187 -25.71 -5.77 -1.77
C CYS A 187 -26.68 -4.71 -1.25
N GLU A 188 -26.19 -3.78 -0.41
CA GLU A 188 -26.96 -2.60 -0.02
C GLU A 188 -26.95 -1.58 -1.15
N LEU A 189 -28.12 -1.33 -1.74
CA LEU A 189 -28.32 -0.56 -2.96
C LEU A 189 -29.60 0.27 -2.84
N PRO A 190 -29.56 1.47 -2.25
CA PRO A 190 -30.74 2.30 -1.97
C PRO A 190 -31.36 2.95 -3.22
N GLY A 191 -30.85 2.68 -4.41
CA GLY A 191 -31.27 3.31 -5.65
C GLY A 191 -30.77 2.58 -6.90
N ASP A 192 -30.71 3.29 -8.01
CA ASP A 192 -30.22 2.76 -9.28
C ASP A 192 -28.74 2.41 -9.21
N LEU A 193 -28.35 1.34 -9.93
CA LEU A 193 -26.98 0.88 -10.00
C LEU A 193 -26.10 1.87 -10.77
N ASP A 194 -24.97 2.24 -10.20
CA ASP A 194 -23.90 2.88 -10.96
C ASP A 194 -23.08 1.86 -11.78
N LEU A 195 -22.10 2.34 -12.56
CA LEU A 195 -21.23 1.50 -13.38
C LEU A 195 -20.36 0.56 -12.53
N GLU A 196 -19.82 1.04 -11.40
CA GLU A 196 -18.95 0.25 -10.53
C GLU A 196 -19.72 -0.91 -9.88
N GLN A 197 -20.92 -0.63 -9.37
CA GLN A 197 -21.84 -1.59 -8.78
C GLN A 197 -22.28 -2.62 -9.82
N SER A 198 -22.69 -2.17 -11.01
CA SER A 198 -23.09 -3.05 -12.12
C SER A 198 -21.96 -3.99 -12.54
N ASP A 199 -20.74 -3.47 -12.67
CA ASP A 199 -19.56 -4.27 -13.04
C ASP A 199 -19.18 -5.26 -11.94
N PHE A 200 -19.25 -4.84 -10.66
CA PHE A 200 -19.01 -5.73 -9.53
C PHE A 200 -20.01 -6.90 -9.52
N ILE A 201 -21.31 -6.60 -9.55
CA ILE A 201 -22.40 -7.59 -9.52
C ILE A 201 -22.28 -8.54 -10.71
N GLY A 202 -22.09 -8.00 -11.91
CA GLY A 202 -21.92 -8.79 -13.12
C GLY A 202 -20.71 -9.73 -13.06
N ARG A 203 -19.59 -9.29 -12.49
CA ARG A 203 -18.41 -10.13 -12.28
C ARG A 203 -18.66 -11.24 -11.26
N MET A 204 -19.23 -10.92 -10.11
CA MET A 204 -19.48 -11.91 -9.05
C MET A 204 -20.50 -12.97 -9.49
N ARG A 205 -21.56 -12.56 -10.19
CA ARG A 205 -22.55 -13.49 -10.75
C ARG A 205 -21.94 -14.44 -11.78
N LYS A 206 -21.03 -13.96 -12.63
CA LYS A 206 -20.26 -14.81 -13.56
C LYS A 206 -19.38 -15.84 -12.85
N MET A 207 -18.96 -15.59 -11.60
CA MET A 207 -18.21 -16.54 -10.78
C MET A 207 -19.11 -17.53 -10.03
N GLY A 208 -20.44 -17.44 -10.17
CA GLY A 208 -21.40 -18.34 -9.53
C GLY A 208 -21.93 -17.84 -8.19
N ALA A 209 -21.64 -16.59 -7.78
CA ALA A 209 -22.25 -16.03 -6.58
C ALA A 209 -23.75 -15.78 -6.79
N GLU A 210 -24.54 -16.13 -5.79
CA GLU A 210 -25.91 -15.68 -5.65
C GLU A 210 -25.91 -14.25 -5.12
N ILE A 211 -26.68 -13.37 -5.75
CA ILE A 211 -26.71 -11.95 -5.40
C ILE A 211 -28.15 -11.51 -5.17
N ARG A 212 -28.36 -10.78 -4.07
CA ARG A 212 -29.61 -10.09 -3.77
C ARG A 212 -29.31 -8.65 -3.41
N ARG A 213 -30.28 -7.76 -3.65
CA ARG A 213 -30.24 -6.37 -3.21
C ARG A 213 -31.12 -6.14 -2.00
N VAL A 214 -30.73 -5.17 -1.18
CA VAL A 214 -31.53 -4.63 -0.07
C VAL A 214 -31.35 -3.11 -0.04
N ASP A 215 -32.39 -2.37 0.36
CA ASP A 215 -32.30 -0.91 0.45
C ASP A 215 -31.37 -0.45 1.58
N HIS A 216 -31.33 -1.22 2.68
CA HIS A 216 -30.52 -0.91 3.85
C HIS A 216 -30.03 -2.17 4.57
N ALA A 217 -28.76 -2.19 4.97
CA ALA A 217 -28.21 -3.18 5.88
C ALA A 217 -27.58 -2.51 7.11
N PRO A 218 -27.86 -2.98 8.33
CA PRO A 218 -27.44 -2.29 9.55
C PRO A 218 -25.92 -2.32 9.79
N MET A 219 -25.21 -3.26 9.16
CA MET A 219 -23.76 -3.42 9.30
C MET A 219 -23.16 -4.19 8.13
N ARG A 220 -21.85 -3.99 7.91
CA ARG A 220 -21.06 -4.90 7.08
C ARG A 220 -20.85 -6.20 7.84
N LEU A 221 -21.01 -7.31 7.13
CA LEU A 221 -20.95 -8.64 7.71
C LEU A 221 -20.34 -9.59 6.68
N ALA A 222 -19.42 -10.45 7.12
CA ALA A 222 -19.00 -11.62 6.35
C ALA A 222 -18.97 -12.84 7.27
N LEU A 223 -19.54 -13.94 6.78
CA LEU A 223 -19.64 -15.23 7.44
C LEU A 223 -18.82 -16.24 6.64
N PHE A 224 -17.93 -16.94 7.32
CA PHE A 224 -17.03 -17.93 6.73
C PHE A 224 -17.36 -19.29 7.34
N ASP A 225 -18.12 -20.09 6.60
CA ASP A 225 -18.72 -21.34 7.08
C ASP A 225 -19.47 -21.10 8.43
N ASP A 226 -19.46 -22.07 9.32
CA ASP A 226 -19.92 -21.94 10.72
C ASP A 226 -18.77 -21.56 11.69
N GLU A 227 -17.60 -21.20 11.16
CA GLU A 227 -16.37 -21.05 11.94
C GLU A 227 -16.08 -19.62 12.38
N ALA A 228 -16.37 -18.62 11.54
CA ALA A 228 -15.93 -17.24 11.77
C ALA A 228 -16.86 -16.17 11.19
N VAL A 229 -16.84 -15.01 11.85
CA VAL A 229 -17.53 -13.79 11.45
C VAL A 229 -16.53 -12.65 11.33
N ALA A 230 -16.64 -11.82 10.29
CA ALA A 230 -15.97 -10.54 10.22
C ALA A 230 -16.97 -9.38 10.14
N LEU A 231 -16.73 -8.33 10.93
CA LEU A 231 -17.53 -7.11 11.00
C LEU A 231 -16.64 -5.90 10.73
N PRO A 232 -16.46 -5.51 9.46
CA PRO A 232 -15.77 -4.28 9.11
C PRO A 232 -16.60 -3.06 9.49
N MET A 233 -15.97 -2.05 10.09
CA MET A 233 -16.60 -0.85 10.61
C MET A 233 -15.76 0.37 10.25
N ILE A 234 -16.42 1.52 10.15
CA ILE A 234 -15.75 2.82 10.04
C ILE A 234 -16.20 3.63 11.24
N ASP A 235 -15.26 4.01 12.10
CA ASP A 235 -15.49 4.96 13.18
C ASP A 235 -15.85 6.32 12.56
N PRO A 236 -17.04 6.88 12.84
CA PRO A 236 -17.44 8.18 12.30
C PRO A 236 -16.64 9.35 12.91
N ALA A 237 -15.96 9.15 14.04
CA ALA A 237 -15.18 10.19 14.72
C ALA A 237 -13.81 9.63 15.16
N PRO A 238 -12.92 9.28 14.21
CA PRO A 238 -11.65 8.66 14.54
C PRO A 238 -10.74 9.62 15.29
N HIS A 239 -10.13 9.12 16.36
CA HIS A 239 -9.12 9.87 17.11
C HIS A 239 -7.81 9.99 16.30
N GLU A 240 -7.46 8.96 15.53
CA GLU A 240 -6.32 8.90 14.60
C GLU A 240 -6.64 7.99 13.39
N GLY A 241 -5.98 8.23 12.25
CA GLY A 241 -6.11 7.38 11.06
C GLY A 241 -7.40 7.61 10.26
N ASP A 242 -7.79 6.61 9.47
CA ASP A 242 -8.99 6.66 8.61
C ASP A 242 -10.25 6.07 9.27
N GLY A 243 -10.19 5.80 10.57
CA GLY A 243 -11.29 5.23 11.36
C GLY A 243 -11.65 3.78 11.02
N PHE A 244 -10.92 3.12 10.15
CA PHE A 244 -11.22 1.74 9.78
C PHE A 244 -10.95 0.78 10.93
N MET A 245 -11.94 -0.08 11.23
CA MET A 245 -11.78 -1.20 12.15
C MET A 245 -12.42 -2.47 11.58
N MET A 246 -11.98 -3.64 12.02
CA MET A 246 -12.64 -4.91 11.73
C MET A 246 -12.59 -5.81 12.95
N LEU A 247 -13.74 -6.34 13.35
CA LEU A 247 -13.83 -7.38 14.37
C LEU A 247 -13.89 -8.74 13.68
N GLU A 248 -12.99 -9.65 14.04
CA GLU A 248 -13.08 -11.07 13.68
C GLU A 248 -13.51 -11.86 14.91
N VAL A 249 -14.60 -12.61 14.81
CA VAL A 249 -15.16 -13.42 15.90
C VAL A 249 -15.15 -14.88 15.49
N ARG A 250 -14.65 -15.75 16.38
CA ARG A 250 -14.61 -17.21 16.25
C ARG A 250 -15.28 -17.83 17.46
N ASN A 251 -16.61 -17.80 17.44
CA ASN A 251 -17.44 -18.32 18.50
C ASN A 251 -18.72 -18.90 17.87
N PRO A 252 -18.99 -20.21 18.04
CA PRO A 252 -20.14 -20.86 17.39
C PRO A 252 -21.48 -20.16 17.64
N GLY A 253 -21.76 -19.74 18.88
CA GLY A 253 -23.02 -19.06 19.21
C GLY A 253 -23.14 -17.66 18.59
N MET A 254 -22.01 -16.95 18.42
CA MET A 254 -22.02 -15.68 17.69
C MET A 254 -22.19 -15.92 16.18
N THR A 255 -21.51 -16.91 15.62
CA THR A 255 -21.67 -17.27 14.20
C THR A 255 -23.10 -17.65 13.90
N GLU A 256 -23.74 -18.47 14.73
CA GLU A 256 -25.16 -18.82 14.62
C GLU A 256 -26.07 -17.57 14.65
N GLY A 257 -25.84 -16.66 15.61
CA GLY A 257 -26.63 -15.42 15.70
C GLY A 257 -26.47 -14.50 14.48
N PHE A 258 -25.25 -14.33 13.98
CA PHE A 258 -25.01 -13.52 12.77
C PHE A 258 -25.49 -14.21 11.49
N GLN A 259 -25.46 -15.55 11.44
CA GLN A 259 -26.07 -16.33 10.36
C GLN A 259 -27.58 -16.10 10.31
N ALA A 260 -28.26 -16.16 11.45
CA ALA A 260 -29.70 -15.87 11.52
C ALA A 260 -30.03 -14.43 11.08
N LEU A 261 -29.20 -13.45 11.46
CA LEU A 261 -29.33 -12.07 10.98
C LEU A 261 -29.17 -11.99 9.45
N PHE A 262 -28.13 -12.62 8.91
CA PHE A 262 -27.89 -12.63 7.47
C PHE A 262 -29.03 -13.29 6.71
N ASP A 263 -29.50 -14.45 7.16
CA ASP A 263 -30.57 -15.20 6.49
C ASP A 263 -31.87 -14.40 6.47
N ARG A 264 -32.19 -13.69 7.56
CA ARG A 264 -33.33 -12.77 7.58
C ARG A 264 -33.19 -11.67 6.52
N LEU A 265 -32.05 -10.98 6.47
CA LEU A 265 -31.81 -9.91 5.49
C LEU A 265 -31.79 -10.45 4.06
N TRP A 266 -31.29 -11.68 3.88
CA TRP A 266 -31.26 -12.37 2.60
C TRP A 266 -32.67 -12.65 2.09
N ASP A 267 -33.56 -13.14 2.95
CA ASP A 267 -34.95 -13.44 2.61
C ASP A 267 -35.78 -12.18 2.31
N GLU A 268 -35.49 -11.06 2.96
CA GLU A 268 -36.07 -9.75 2.65
C GLU A 268 -35.53 -9.16 1.33
N GLY A 269 -34.33 -9.60 0.89
CA GLY A 269 -33.66 -9.08 -0.30
C GLY A 269 -34.26 -9.55 -1.63
N GLU A 270 -34.19 -8.68 -2.64
CA GLU A 270 -34.66 -8.95 -4.01
C GLU A 270 -33.53 -9.52 -4.87
N LYS A 271 -33.81 -10.54 -5.69
CA LYS A 271 -32.80 -11.13 -6.59
C LYS A 271 -32.48 -10.21 -7.78
N ILE A 272 -31.19 -10.08 -8.11
CA ILE A 272 -30.67 -9.26 -9.22
C ILE A 272 -29.61 -10.00 -10.08
#